data_AF-A0A8S1BK20-F1
#
_entry.id   AF-A0A8S1BK20-F1
#
_cell.length_a   1.000
_cell.length_b   1.000
_cell.length_c   1.000
_cell.angle_alpha   90.00
_cell.angle_beta   90.00
_cell.angle_gamma   90.00
#
_symmetry.space_group_name_H-M   'P 1'
#
loop_
_entity.id
_entity.type
_entity.pdbx_description
1 polymer ?
#
loop_
_entity_poly.entity_id
_entity_poly.type
_entity_poly.pdbx_seq_one_letter_code
_entity_poly.pdbx_strand_id
1 'polypeptide(L)'
;MDGVFKREELLKCTRTGRPPSAQGKLRQSEKVEPLDRVARNAVIDFSLDYATNQGWVVPTKGQLKSAMSQWIGEFKRAEKKNRNRQT
;
A
#
# COMPACT_ATOMS: atom_id res chain seq x y z
N MET A 1 7.20 -5.49 -0.01
CA MET A 1 5.72 -5.57 0.06
C MET A 1 5.30 -6.99 -0.28
N ASP A 2 5.78 -7.51 -1.41
CA ASP A 2 5.82 -8.95 -1.66
C ASP A 2 6.58 -9.67 -0.53
N GLY A 3 6.11 -10.85 -0.14
CA GLY A 3 6.65 -11.62 0.98
C GLY A 3 6.21 -11.17 2.38
N VAL A 4 5.67 -9.95 2.52
CA VAL A 4 5.16 -9.43 3.82
C VAL A 4 3.64 -9.48 3.89
N PHE A 5 2.95 -9.19 2.79
CA PHE A 5 1.49 -9.21 2.71
C PHE A 5 1.02 -10.20 1.66
N LYS A 6 -0.12 -10.86 1.90
CA LYS A 6 -0.74 -11.71 0.87
C LYS A 6 -1.31 -10.83 -0.24
N ARG A 7 -1.16 -11.27 -1.49
CA ARG A 7 -1.67 -10.54 -2.68
C ARG A 7 -3.17 -10.27 -2.58
N GLU A 8 -3.93 -11.26 -2.13
CA GLU A 8 -5.39 -11.18 -1.96
C GLU A 8 -5.80 -10.13 -0.93
N GLU A 9 -5.04 -10.00 0.15
CA GLU A 9 -5.27 -8.99 1.19
C GLU A 9 -4.94 -7.59 0.67
N LEU A 10 -3.84 -7.45 -0.09
CA LEU A 10 -3.47 -6.18 -0.73
C LEU A 10 -4.55 -5.64 -1.67
N LEU A 11 -5.37 -6.50 -2.28
CA LEU A 11 -6.49 -6.08 -3.11
C LEU A 11 -7.64 -5.44 -2.30
N LYS A 12 -7.86 -5.90 -1.07
CA LYS A 12 -8.98 -5.48 -0.21
C LYS A 12 -8.60 -4.37 0.76
N CYS A 13 -7.32 -4.22 1.08
CA CYS A 13 -6.86 -3.27 2.09
C CYS A 13 -6.42 -1.91 1.51
N THR A 14 -6.40 -0.88 2.34
CA THR A 14 -5.61 0.35 2.12
C THR A 14 -4.65 0.55 3.27
N ARG A 15 -3.70 1.49 3.13
CA ARG A 15 -2.73 1.76 4.21
C ARG A 15 -3.43 2.07 5.55
N THR A 16 -4.56 2.79 5.54
CA THR A 16 -5.24 3.29 6.74
C THR A 16 -6.67 2.78 6.92
N GLY A 17 -7.19 1.94 6.02
CA GLY A 17 -8.59 1.50 6.05
C GLY A 17 -9.57 2.61 5.66
N ARG A 18 -9.09 3.69 5.04
CA ARG A 18 -9.95 4.75 4.51
C ARG A 18 -10.19 4.53 3.02
N PRO A 19 -11.43 4.64 2.54
CA PRO A 19 -11.71 4.63 1.11
C PRO A 19 -11.14 5.91 0.45
N PRO A 20 -10.83 5.88 -0.86
CA PRO A 20 -10.41 7.06 -1.60
C PRO A 20 -11.47 8.18 -1.52
N SER A 21 -11.07 9.39 -1.12
CA SER A 21 -11.99 10.53 -1.00
C SER A 21 -12.60 10.95 -2.35
N ALA A 22 -11.88 10.74 -3.45
CA ALA A 22 -12.30 11.10 -4.80
C ALA A 22 -13.43 10.23 -5.40
N GLN A 23 -13.85 9.15 -4.71
CA GLN A 23 -14.84 8.19 -5.24
C GLN A 23 -16.31 8.60 -5.07
N GLY A 24 -16.59 9.77 -4.48
CA GLY A 24 -17.95 10.25 -4.20
C GLY A 24 -18.63 9.49 -3.07
N LYS A 25 -19.65 10.10 -2.44
CA LYS A 25 -20.34 9.56 -1.25
C LYS A 25 -20.93 8.16 -1.45
N LEU A 26 -21.30 7.81 -2.69
CA LEU A 26 -21.94 6.53 -3.04
C LEU A 26 -21.00 5.31 -3.01
N ARG A 27 -19.69 5.49 -3.22
CA ARG A 27 -18.69 4.39 -3.17
C ARG A 27 -17.88 4.34 -1.88
N GLN A 28 -18.12 5.27 -0.95
CA GLN A 28 -17.51 5.26 0.39
C GLN A 28 -18.04 4.12 1.28
N SER A 29 -19.09 3.41 0.87
CA SER A 29 -19.70 2.30 1.60
C SER A 29 -18.93 0.99 1.48
N GLU A 30 -17.96 0.87 0.55
CA GLU A 30 -17.09 -0.30 0.50
C GLU A 30 -16.26 -0.37 1.79
N LYS A 31 -16.42 -1.47 2.54
CA LYS A 31 -15.58 -1.75 3.71
C LYS A 31 -14.16 -2.00 3.22
N VAL A 32 -13.27 -1.07 3.54
CA VAL A 32 -11.85 -1.18 3.25
C VAL A 32 -11.10 -1.43 4.55
N GLU A 33 -10.35 -2.51 4.60
CA GLU A 33 -9.57 -2.84 5.80
C GLU A 33 -8.22 -2.10 5.80
N PRO A 34 -7.70 -1.71 6.97
CA PRO A 34 -6.33 -1.23 7.07
C PRO A 34 -5.34 -2.38 6.87
N LEU A 35 -4.18 -2.08 6.29
CA LEU A 35 -3.03 -2.98 6.42
C LEU A 35 -2.67 -3.15 7.89
N ASP A 36 -2.21 -4.37 8.22
CA ASP A 36 -1.71 -4.67 9.55
C ASP A 36 -0.71 -3.61 10.00
N ARG A 37 -0.96 -3.08 11.20
CA ARG A 37 -0.24 -1.92 11.72
C ARG A 37 1.21 -2.27 12.02
N VAL A 38 1.47 -3.47 12.50
CA VAL A 38 2.81 -3.92 12.87
C VAL A 38 3.62 -4.15 11.59
N ALA A 39 3.09 -4.92 10.65
CA ALA A 39 3.74 -5.22 9.38
C ALA A 39 4.04 -3.95 8.56
N ARG A 40 3.09 -3.00 8.44
CA ARG A 40 3.34 -1.77 7.68
C ARG A 40 4.40 -0.87 8.33
N ASN A 41 4.48 -0.85 9.66
CA ASN A 41 5.50 -0.09 10.37
C ASN A 41 6.86 -0.77 10.24
N ALA A 42 6.92 -2.09 10.35
CA ALA A 42 8.15 -2.86 10.15
C ALA A 42 8.74 -2.62 8.75
N VAL A 43 7.92 -2.56 7.70
CA VAL A 43 8.38 -2.20 6.34
C VAL A 43 8.98 -0.79 6.30
N ILE A 44 8.35 0.18 6.98
CA ILE A 44 8.86 1.56 7.03
C ILE A 44 10.20 1.62 7.77
N ASP A 45 10.27 1.02 8.95
CA ASP A 45 11.47 1.06 9.78
C ASP A 45 12.63 0.31 9.11
N PHE A 46 12.37 -0.86 8.51
CA PHE A 46 13.35 -1.58 7.68
C PHE A 46 13.84 -0.73 6.50
N SER A 47 12.95 -0.03 5.80
CA SER A 47 13.34 0.79 4.64
C SER A 47 14.25 1.95 5.03
N LEU A 48 14.02 2.54 6.21
CA LEU A 48 14.86 3.61 6.74
C LEU A 48 16.25 3.10 7.14
N ASP A 49 16.29 1.99 7.87
CA ASP A 49 17.53 1.35 8.29
C ASP A 49 18.35 0.93 7.08
N TYR A 50 17.72 0.27 6.10
CA TYR A 50 18.37 -0.13 4.87
C TYR A 50 18.93 1.07 4.08
N ALA A 51 18.15 2.13 3.87
CA ALA A 51 18.63 3.33 3.19
C ALA A 51 19.82 3.98 3.90
N THR A 52 19.81 3.97 5.24
CA THR A 52 20.91 4.50 6.06
C THR A 52 22.17 3.66 5.90
N ASN A 53 22.05 2.34 5.98
CA ASN A 53 23.16 1.40 5.83
C ASN A 53 23.77 1.41 4.41
N GLN A 54 22.97 1.74 3.39
CA GLN A 54 23.45 1.91 2.02
C GLN A 54 24.04 3.31 1.72
N GLY A 55 24.01 4.24 2.68
CA GLY A 55 24.46 5.62 2.48
C GLY A 55 23.59 6.41 1.50
N TRP A 56 22.31 6.03 1.34
CA TRP A 56 21.37 6.71 0.46
C TRP A 56 20.79 7.94 1.13
N VAL A 57 20.16 8.81 0.32
CA VAL A 57 19.32 9.88 0.85
C VAL A 57 18.15 9.25 1.61
N VAL A 58 18.17 9.37 2.94
CA VAL A 58 17.18 8.73 3.81
C VAL A 58 15.83 9.45 3.67
N PRO A 59 14.77 8.77 3.21
CA PRO A 59 13.46 9.38 3.09
C PRO A 59 12.84 9.58 4.48
N THR A 60 11.95 10.55 4.61
CA THR A 60 11.14 10.71 5.82
C THR A 60 10.11 9.59 5.96
N LYS A 61 9.69 9.30 7.20
CA LYS A 61 8.55 8.40 7.47
C LYS A 61 7.29 8.81 6.71
N GLY A 62 7.09 10.11 6.48
CA GLY A 62 5.98 10.64 5.69
C GLY A 62 6.04 10.20 4.23
N GLN A 63 7.22 10.35 3.59
CA GLN A 63 7.44 9.92 2.21
C GLN A 63 7.24 8.41 2.04
N LEU A 64 7.73 7.59 2.96
CA LEU A 64 7.52 6.14 2.91
C LEU A 64 6.05 5.74 3.05
N LYS A 65 5.29 6.43 3.93
CA LYS A 65 3.84 6.21 4.05
C LYS A 65 3.09 6.57 2.76
N SER A 66 3.49 7.66 2.11
CA SER A 66 2.90 8.08 0.83
C SER A 66 3.24 7.09 -0.28
N ALA A 67 4.51 6.71 -0.42
CA ALA A 67 4.98 5.72 -1.38
C ALA A 67 4.29 4.37 -1.21
N MET A 68 4.12 3.90 0.03
CA MET A 68 3.38 2.68 0.31
C MET A 68 1.91 2.77 -0.15
N SER A 69 1.25 3.90 0.11
CA SER A 69 -0.15 4.11 -0.32
C SER A 69 -0.27 4.13 -1.84
N GLN A 70 0.69 4.77 -2.52
CA GLN A 70 0.76 4.81 -3.97
C GLN A 70 0.98 3.41 -4.56
N TRP A 71 1.95 2.66 -4.02
CA TRP A 71 2.28 1.30 -4.47
C TRP A 71 1.08 0.36 -4.37
N ILE A 72 0.31 0.41 -3.27
CA ILE A 72 -0.93 -0.39 -3.13
C ILE A 72 -1.93 -0.03 -4.25
N GLY A 73 -2.08 1.26 -4.56
CA GLY A 73 -2.94 1.71 -5.65
C GLY A 73 -2.49 1.21 -7.01
N GLU A 74 -1.18 1.24 -7.29
CA GLU A 74 -0.59 0.72 -8.52
C GLU A 74 -0.76 -0.80 -8.64
N PHE A 75 -0.50 -1.53 -7.56
CA PHE A 75 -0.73 -2.97 -7.46
C PHE A 75 -2.18 -3.35 -7.83
N LYS A 76 -3.17 -2.68 -7.22
CA LYS A 76 -4.59 -2.91 -7.53
C LYS A 76 -4.93 -2.63 -8.99
N ARG A 77 -4.38 -1.56 -9.57
CA ARG A 77 -4.60 -1.21 -10.99
C ARG A 77 -3.98 -2.25 -11.92
N ALA A 78 -2.77 -2.73 -11.61
CA ALA A 78 -2.09 -3.76 -12.39
C ALA A 78 -2.88 -5.09 -12.36
N GLU A 79 -3.33 -5.52 -11.18
CA GLU A 79 -4.14 -6.74 -11.02
C GLU A 79 -5.46 -6.66 -11.79
N LYS A 80 -6.15 -5.51 -11.73
CA LYS A 80 -7.38 -5.29 -12.51
C LYS A 80 -7.13 -5.39 -14.02
N LYS A 81 -6.03 -4.80 -14.50
CA LYS A 81 -5.65 -4.85 -15.92
C LYS A 81 -5.33 -6.27 -16.38
N ASN A 82 -4.65 -7.07 -15.55
CA ASN A 82 -4.31 -8.46 -15.87
C ASN A 82 -5.56 -9.34 -15.94
N ARG A 83 -6.52 -9.15 -15.03
CA ARG A 83 -7.81 -9.88 -15.05
C ARG A 83 -8.60 -9.61 -16.33
N ASN A 84 -8.67 -8.35 -16.77
CA ASN A 84 -9.40 -7.95 -17.98
C ASN A 84 -8.77 -8.45 -19.30
N ARG A 85 -7.52 -8.93 -19.27
CA ARG A 85 -6.82 -9.48 -20.46
C ARG A 85 -7.02 -10.99 -20.61
N GLN A 86 -7.59 -11.66 -19.60
CA GLN A 86 -7.82 -13.11 -19.57
C GLN A 86 -9.29 -13.47 -19.87
N THR A 87 -10.14 -12.48 -20.09
CA THR A 87 -11.55 -12.58 -20.50
C THR A 87 -11.71 -12.01 -21.89
#